data_AF-X1DPH2-F1
#
_entry.id   AF-X1DPH2-F1
#
_cell.length_a   1.000
_cell.length_b   1.000
_cell.length_c   1.000
_cell.angle_alpha   90.00
_cell.angle_beta   90.00
_cell.angle_gamma   90.00
#
_symmetry.space_group_name_H-M   'P 1'
#
loop_
_entity.id
_entity.type
_entity.pdbx_description
1 polymer ?
#
loop_
_entity_poly.entity_id
_entity_poly.type
_entity_poly.pdbx_seq_one_letter_code
_entity_poly.pdbx_strand_id
1 'polypeptide(L)'
;LQSFVGNVRYVTNNCNGCGACYEVCPAFGYNEFNEGMDSRRAIYSAFAQAVPMLAQIDMDRCIKCELCKGACEVDAIDFDQKDELLELEVGSIIVATGWDEFEPLTGYLGYNKYPNVITQLKLERILAP
;
A
#
# COMPACT_ATOMS: atom_id res chain seq x y z
N LEU A 1 -12.22 0.19 27.30
CA LEU A 1 -10.94 -0.32 26.76
C LEU A 1 -11.24 -0.86 25.38
N GLN A 2 -10.69 -0.23 24.34
CA GLN A 2 -10.79 -0.75 22.99
C GLN A 2 -9.38 -1.16 22.55
N SER A 3 -9.25 -2.38 22.05
CA SER A 3 -7.98 -2.92 21.56
C SER A 3 -7.85 -2.60 20.08
N PHE A 4 -6.75 -1.95 19.70
CA PHE A 4 -6.40 -1.65 18.31
C PHE A 4 -5.25 -2.57 17.88
N VAL A 5 -5.32 -3.10 16.66
CA VAL A 5 -4.21 -3.86 16.06
C VAL A 5 -3.34 -2.88 15.27
N GLY A 6 -2.09 -2.72 15.69
CA GLY A 6 -1.07 -2.03 14.89
C GLY A 6 -0.52 -3.01 13.85
N ASN A 7 -0.98 -2.91 12.61
CA ASN A 7 -0.48 -3.74 11.51
C ASN A 7 1.01 -3.45 11.26
N VAL A 8 1.82 -4.51 11.18
CA VAL A 8 3.24 -4.38 10.87
C VAL A 8 3.49 -3.93 9.44
N ARG A 9 4.52 -3.09 9.29
CA ARG A 9 5.01 -2.67 7.97
C ARG A 9 6.17 -3.54 7.49
N TYR A 10 6.78 -4.31 8.39
CA TYR A 10 8.09 -4.96 8.22
C TYR A 10 9.22 -3.97 7.93
N VAL A 11 8.98 -2.71 8.29
CA VAL A 11 9.86 -1.56 8.14
C VAL A 11 9.72 -0.73 9.40
N THR A 12 10.85 -0.40 10.00
CA THR A 12 10.93 0.38 11.24
C THR A 12 10.84 1.88 10.97
N ASN A 13 10.68 2.67 12.03
CA ASN A 13 10.66 4.14 11.96
C ASN A 13 12.02 4.76 11.59
N ASN A 14 13.09 3.97 11.46
CA ASN A 14 14.38 4.44 10.97
C ASN A 14 14.38 4.65 9.44
N CYS A 15 13.35 4.19 8.73
CA CYS A 15 13.24 4.38 7.29
C CYS A 15 13.16 5.87 6.95
N ASN A 16 13.97 6.31 5.99
CA ASN A 16 14.02 7.68 5.50
C ASN A 16 13.28 7.89 4.17
N GLY A 17 12.60 6.85 3.66
CA GLY A 17 11.83 6.92 2.42
C GLY A 17 12.65 7.06 1.14
N CYS A 18 13.93 6.68 1.12
CA CYS A 18 14.80 6.89 -0.04
C CYS A 18 14.44 6.09 -1.30
N GLY A 19 13.71 4.98 -1.16
CA GLY A 19 13.24 4.16 -2.28
C GLY A 19 14.24 3.15 -2.87
N ALA A 20 15.49 3.08 -2.41
CA ALA A 20 16.50 2.14 -2.92
C ALA A 20 16.04 0.66 -2.88
N CYS A 21 15.26 0.30 -1.86
CA CYS A 21 14.71 -1.04 -1.71
C CYS A 21 13.66 -1.41 -2.78
N TYR A 22 13.01 -0.43 -3.41
CA TYR A 22 12.00 -0.66 -4.45
C TYR A 22 12.67 -1.15 -5.75
N GLU A 23 13.84 -0.59 -6.08
CA GLU A 23 14.56 -0.87 -7.33
C GLU A 23 15.03 -2.31 -7.42
N VAL A 24 15.44 -2.89 -6.28
CA VAL A 24 15.99 -4.25 -6.20
C VAL A 24 14.91 -5.32 -6.00
N CYS A 25 13.67 -4.95 -5.71
CA CYS A 25 12.62 -5.91 -5.38
C CYS A 25 12.13 -6.65 -6.64
N PRO A 26 12.29 -7.98 -6.76
CA PRO A 26 11.85 -8.72 -7.94
C PRO A 26 10.35 -9.06 -7.92
N ALA A 27 9.69 -8.88 -6.78
CA ALA A 27 8.28 -9.24 -6.59
C ALA A 27 7.37 -8.05 -6.87
N PHE A 28 6.22 -8.34 -7.48
CA PHE A 28 5.22 -7.35 -7.88
C PHE A 28 3.87 -7.64 -7.23
N GLY A 29 3.14 -6.56 -6.95
CA GLY A 29 1.79 -6.55 -6.44
C GLY A 29 0.88 -5.69 -7.32
N TYR A 30 -0.42 -5.81 -7.07
CA TYR A 30 -1.41 -4.92 -7.62
C TYR A 30 -1.21 -3.52 -7.02
N ASN A 31 -1.26 -2.47 -7.84
CA ASN A 31 -1.21 -1.10 -7.32
C ASN A 31 -2.62 -0.61 -7.02
N GLU A 32 -3.03 -0.73 -5.76
CA GLU A 32 -4.36 -0.33 -5.30
C GLU A 32 -4.59 1.17 -5.48
N PHE A 33 -3.56 2.00 -5.25
CA PHE A 33 -3.66 3.45 -5.43
C PHE A 33 -3.94 3.84 -6.88
N ASN A 34 -3.42 3.09 -7.85
CA ASN A 34 -3.61 3.33 -9.28
C ASN A 34 -4.72 2.48 -9.90
N GLU A 35 -5.68 1.98 -9.11
CA GLU A 35 -6.81 1.17 -9.61
C GLU A 35 -6.36 -0.05 -10.44
N GLY A 36 -5.16 -0.58 -10.16
CA GLY A 36 -4.58 -1.70 -10.87
C GLY A 36 -4.14 -1.46 -12.31
N MET A 37 -4.10 -0.20 -12.74
CA MET A 37 -3.69 0.13 -14.10
C MET A 37 -2.19 -0.11 -14.32
N ASP A 38 -1.41 -0.10 -13.25
CA ASP A 38 -0.01 -0.51 -13.23
C ASP A 38 0.25 -1.49 -12.07
N SER A 39 1.50 -1.92 -11.99
CA SER A 39 1.99 -2.81 -10.94
C SER A 39 2.95 -2.06 -10.04
N ARG A 40 2.89 -2.34 -8.73
CA ARG A 40 3.88 -1.86 -7.76
C ARG A 40 4.79 -3.00 -7.31
N ARG A 41 5.90 -2.67 -6.66
CA ARG A 41 6.78 -3.65 -6.02
C ARG A 41 6.15 -4.18 -4.73
N ALA A 42 6.60 -5.34 -4.25
CA ALA A 42 6.13 -5.89 -2.97
C ALA A 42 6.55 -5.01 -1.78
N ILE A 43 7.73 -4.37 -1.83
CA ILE A 43 8.10 -3.27 -0.93
C ILE A 43 7.83 -1.93 -1.64
N TYR A 44 7.04 -1.07 -1.01
CA TYR A 44 6.50 0.13 -1.67
C TYR A 44 6.17 1.24 -0.66
N SER A 45 5.88 2.44 -1.17
CA SER A 45 5.09 3.48 -0.49
C SER A 45 3.79 3.66 -1.29
N ALA A 46 2.71 4.08 -0.63
CA ALA A 46 1.40 4.15 -1.28
C ALA A 46 1.39 5.08 -2.50
N PHE A 47 2.06 6.23 -2.39
CA PHE A 47 2.27 7.21 -3.45
C PHE A 47 3.42 8.14 -3.06
N ALA A 48 3.89 8.98 -4.00
CA ALA A 48 5.11 9.78 -3.83
C ALA A 48 5.06 10.79 -2.67
N GLN A 49 3.88 11.25 -2.27
CA GLN A 49 3.67 12.22 -1.17
C GLN A 49 3.00 11.59 0.05
N ALA A 50 3.06 10.25 0.19
CA ALA A 50 2.46 9.55 1.33
C ALA A 50 3.00 10.04 2.67
N VAL A 51 2.13 10.13 3.68
CA VAL A 51 2.47 10.52 5.05
C VAL A 51 2.03 9.41 6.02
N PRO A 52 2.95 8.84 6.83
CA PRO A 52 4.40 9.09 6.81
C PRO A 52 5.05 8.49 5.55
N MET A 53 6.15 9.10 5.09
CA MET A 53 6.90 8.64 3.90
C MET A 53 7.81 7.46 4.26
N LEU A 54 7.20 6.36 4.68
CA LEU A 54 7.87 5.11 5.05
C LEU A 54 7.51 4.01 4.06
N ALA A 55 8.48 3.17 3.75
CA ALA A 55 8.22 1.94 3.02
C ALA A 55 7.37 0.98 3.87
N GLN A 56 6.69 0.06 3.20
CA GLN A 56 6.02 -1.09 3.78
C GLN A 56 6.15 -2.30 2.86
N ILE A 57 6.09 -3.51 3.42
CA ILE A 57 6.17 -4.75 2.67
C ILE A 57 4.80 -5.43 2.64
N ASP A 58 4.29 -5.63 1.43
CA ASP A 58 3.16 -6.51 1.17
C ASP A 58 3.62 -7.96 1.22
N MET A 59 3.30 -8.65 2.33
CA MET A 59 3.73 -10.03 2.54
C MET A 59 2.96 -11.06 1.73
N ASP A 60 1.81 -10.71 1.15
CA ASP A 60 1.09 -11.59 0.24
C ASP A 60 1.79 -11.68 -1.13
N ARG A 61 2.61 -10.67 -1.44
CA ARG A 61 3.41 -10.59 -2.68
C ARG A 61 4.89 -10.85 -2.45
N CYS A 62 5.39 -10.62 -1.24
CA CYS A 62 6.80 -10.79 -0.89
C CYS A 62 7.24 -12.26 -1.00
N ILE A 63 8.34 -12.50 -1.72
CA ILE A 63 8.95 -13.83 -1.85
C ILE A 63 10.09 -14.08 -0.84
N LYS A 64 10.28 -13.19 0.13
CA LYS A 64 11.33 -13.27 1.19
C LYS A 64 12.75 -13.49 0.65
N CYS A 65 13.10 -12.83 -0.45
CA CYS A 65 14.45 -12.92 -1.04
C CYS A 65 15.50 -12.02 -0.35
N GLU A 66 15.08 -11.15 0.57
CA GLU A 66 15.92 -10.24 1.36
C GLU A 66 16.78 -9.22 0.58
N LEU A 67 16.64 -9.12 -0.76
CA LEU A 67 17.36 -8.13 -1.57
C LEU A 67 17.11 -6.69 -1.10
N CYS A 68 15.88 -6.38 -0.71
CA CYS A 68 15.52 -5.07 -0.17
C CYS A 68 16.27 -4.75 1.14
N LYS A 69 16.50 -5.75 2.00
CA LYS A 69 17.25 -5.62 3.25
C LYS A 69 18.71 -5.26 2.96
N GLY A 70 19.34 -5.95 1.99
CA GLY A 70 20.71 -5.65 1.57
C GLY A 70 20.88 -4.27 0.91
N ALA A 71 19.83 -3.71 0.32
CA ALA A 71 19.85 -2.37 -0.28
C ALA A 71 19.54 -1.23 0.72
N CYS A 72 19.15 -1.55 1.96
CA CYS A 72 18.75 -0.55 2.94
C CYS A 72 19.93 -0.10 3.81
N GLU A 73 20.51 1.07 3.51
CA GLU A 73 21.68 1.60 4.24
C GLU A 73 21.41 1.97 5.71
N VAL A 74 20.15 2.14 6.09
CA VAL A 74 19.72 2.51 7.45
C VAL A 74 19.17 1.32 8.25
N ASP A 75 19.32 0.10 7.72
CA ASP A 75 18.89 -1.16 8.35
C ASP A 75 17.43 -1.13 8.85
N ALA A 76 16.54 -0.49 8.10
CA ALA A 76 15.16 -0.28 8.52
C ALA A 76 14.23 -1.47 8.26
N ILE A 77 14.64 -2.49 7.50
CA ILE A 77 13.78 -3.62 7.13
C ILE A 77 13.89 -4.74 8.17
N ASP A 78 12.75 -5.10 8.75
CA ASP A 78 12.62 -6.11 9.80
C ASP A 78 11.48 -7.09 9.46
N PHE A 79 11.84 -8.29 9.01
CA PHE A 79 10.87 -9.35 8.68
C PHE A 79 10.29 -10.05 9.92
N ASP A 80 10.87 -9.83 11.10
CA ASP A 80 10.45 -10.45 12.35
C ASP A 80 9.51 -9.54 13.17
N GLN A 81 9.17 -8.36 12.64
CA GLN A 81 8.15 -7.48 13.21
C GLN A 81 6.83 -8.24 13.42
N LYS A 82 6.20 -7.99 14.57
CA LYS A 82 4.90 -8.59 14.94
C LYS A 82 3.88 -7.52 15.25
N ASP A 83 2.62 -7.82 14.95
CA ASP A 83 1.52 -6.93 15.27
C ASP A 83 1.48 -6.66 16.78
N GLU A 84 1.22 -5.40 17.13
CA GLU A 84 1.09 -4.96 18.50
C GLU A 84 -0.37 -4.67 18.82
N LEU A 85 -0.84 -5.19 19.96
CA LEU A 85 -2.14 -4.85 20.50
C LEU A 85 -2.00 -3.63 21.41
N LEU A 86 -2.63 -2.54 21.00
CA LEU A 86 -2.65 -1.29 21.75
C LEU A 86 -3.99 -1.17 22.50
N GLU A 87 -3.93 -1.11 23.83
CA GLU A 87 -5.09 -0.80 24.66
C GLU A 87 -5.15 0.70 24.93
N LEU A 88 -6.19 1.34 24.41
CA LEU A 88 -6.42 2.77 24.60
C LEU A 88 -7.74 3.01 25.34
N GLU A 89 -7.69 3.93 26.30
CA GLU A 89 -8.89 4.49 26.93
C GLU A 89 -9.22 5.82 26.27
N VAL A 90 -10.39 5.90 25.63
CA VAL A 90 -10.85 7.09 24.90
C VAL A 90 -12.25 7.46 25.36
N GLY A 91 -12.55 8.76 25.40
CA GLY A 91 -13.87 9.27 25.81
C GLY A 91 -14.90 9.29 24.67
N SER A 92 -14.45 9.31 23.42
CA SER A 92 -15.33 9.32 22.24
C SER A 92 -14.62 8.72 21.02
N ILE A 93 -15.41 8.24 20.06
CA ILE A 93 -14.93 7.66 18.79
C ILE A 93 -15.62 8.39 17.65
N ILE A 94 -14.85 8.80 16.64
CA ILE A 94 -15.34 9.41 15.40
C ILE A 94 -15.13 8.39 14.28
N VAL A 95 -16.18 8.07 13.53
CA VAL A 95 -16.10 7.17 12.36
C VAL A 95 -16.02 8.02 11.09
N ALA A 96 -14.89 7.97 10.41
CA ALA A 96 -14.59 8.75 9.21
C ALA A 96 -13.84 7.92 8.16
N THR A 97 -14.29 6.69 7.89
CA THR A 97 -13.64 5.71 7.01
C THR A 97 -13.82 5.98 5.51
N GLY A 98 -14.53 7.05 5.13
CA GLY A 98 -14.69 7.44 3.73
C GLY A 98 -15.75 6.64 2.96
N TRP A 99 -15.47 6.38 1.68
CA TRP A 99 -16.33 5.71 0.71
C TRP A 99 -15.48 4.96 -0.34
N ASP A 100 -16.08 3.99 -1.02
CA ASP A 100 -15.49 3.29 -2.16
C ASP A 100 -16.27 3.59 -3.45
N GLU A 101 -15.58 3.68 -4.59
CA GLU A 101 -16.24 3.88 -5.89
C GLU A 101 -17.12 2.68 -6.24
N PHE A 102 -18.30 2.98 -6.82
CA PHE A 102 -19.13 1.95 -7.40
C PHE A 102 -18.40 1.30 -8.58
N GLU A 103 -18.06 0.02 -8.44
CA GLU A 103 -17.55 -0.78 -9.54
C GLU A 103 -18.70 -1.32 -10.41
N PRO A 104 -18.81 -0.93 -11.70
CA PRO A 104 -19.89 -1.41 -12.54
C PRO A 104 -19.81 -2.91 -12.81
N LEU A 105 -20.96 -3.56 -12.97
CA LEU A 105 -21.00 -4.94 -13.43
C LEU A 105 -20.41 -5.06 -14.85
N THR A 106 -19.68 -6.13 -15.12
CA THR A 106 -19.13 -6.39 -16.46
C THR A 106 -20.22 -6.32 -17.54
N GLY A 107 -20.01 -5.44 -18.51
CA GLY A 107 -20.93 -5.16 -19.61
C GLY A 107 -21.92 -4.03 -19.36
N TYR A 108 -22.07 -3.53 -18.13
CA TYR A 108 -22.85 -2.32 -17.85
C TYR A 108 -22.20 -1.13 -18.57
N LEU A 109 -22.93 -0.54 -19.52
CA LEU A 109 -22.42 0.50 -20.43
C LEU A 109 -21.12 0.11 -21.17
N GLY A 110 -20.79 -1.18 -21.26
CA GLY A 110 -19.54 -1.67 -21.83
C GLY A 110 -18.33 -1.73 -20.88
N TYR A 111 -18.52 -1.49 -19.57
CA TYR A 111 -17.46 -1.65 -18.57
C TYR A 111 -16.89 -3.07 -18.58
N ASN A 112 -15.55 -3.19 -18.45
CA ASN A 112 -14.80 -4.45 -18.62
C ASN A 112 -15.00 -5.17 -19.97
N LYS A 113 -15.64 -4.54 -20.97
CA LYS A 113 -15.75 -5.06 -22.35
C LYS A 113 -15.00 -4.20 -23.35
N TYR A 114 -15.06 -2.88 -23.20
CA TYR A 114 -14.37 -1.93 -24.06
C TYR A 114 -13.26 -1.22 -23.27
N PRO A 115 -12.03 -1.14 -23.82
CA PRO A 115 -10.89 -0.58 -23.09
C PRO A 115 -11.05 0.91 -22.74
N ASN A 116 -11.85 1.64 -23.52
CA ASN A 116 -12.05 3.08 -23.35
C ASN A 116 -13.25 3.42 -22.44
N VAL A 117 -13.92 2.40 -21.87
CA VAL A 117 -14.97 2.62 -20.86
C VAL A 117 -14.33 2.44 -19.48
N ILE A 118 -14.03 3.55 -18.84
CA ILE A 118 -13.34 3.63 -17.54
C ILE A 118 -14.23 4.28 -16.47
N THR A 119 -13.91 4.05 -15.20
CA THR A 119 -14.57 4.70 -14.06
C THR A 119 -13.99 6.10 -13.81
N GLN A 120 -14.60 6.85 -12.89
CA GLN A 120 -14.14 8.19 -12.57
C GLN A 120 -12.82 8.16 -11.80
N LEU A 121 -12.61 7.21 -10.86
CA LEU A 121 -11.32 7.08 -10.19
C LEU A 121 -10.20 6.67 -11.16
N LYS A 122 -10.46 5.74 -12.10
CA LYS A 122 -9.48 5.40 -13.14
C LYS A 122 -9.09 6.61 -13.99
N LEU A 123 -10.05 7.46 -14.34
CA LEU A 123 -9.76 8.73 -15.04
C LEU A 123 -8.89 9.66 -14.19
N GLU A 124 -9.18 9.80 -12.90
CA GLU A 124 -8.37 10.62 -11.98
C GLU A 124 -6.93 10.15 -11.94
N ARG A 125 -6.71 8.84 -11.76
CA ARG A 125 -5.37 8.22 -11.75
C ARG A 125 -4.63 8.40 -13.07
N ILE A 126 -5.32 8.45 -14.22
CA ILE A 126 -4.69 8.75 -15.53
C ILE A 126 -4.22 10.22 -15.59
N LEU A 127 -5.00 11.14 -15.02
CA LEU A 127 -4.69 12.57 -15.03
C LEU A 127 -3.62 12.95 -14.02
N ALA A 128 -3.50 12.20 -12.92
CA ALA A 128 -2.56 12.42 -11.83
C ALA A 128 -1.89 11.11 -11.38
N PRO A 129 -1.06 10.48 -12.24
CA PRO A 129 -0.46 9.17 -11.98
C PRO A 129 0.50 9.14 -10.79
#